data_AF-A0A8S1RPB8-F1
#
_entry.id   AF-A0A8S1RPB8-F1
#
_cell.length_a   1.000
_cell.length_b   1.000
_cell.length_c   1.000
_cell.angle_alpha   90.00
_cell.angle_beta   90.00
_cell.angle_gamma   90.00
#
_symmetry.space_group_name_H-M   'P 1'
#
loop_
_entity.id
_entity.type
_entity.pdbx_description
1 polymer ?
#
loop_
_entity_poly.entity_id
_entity_poly.type
_entity_poly.pdbx_seq_one_letter_code
_entity_poly.pdbx_strand_id
1 'polypeptide(L)'
;MSLYQNSSSSQRKPWTPSEDRLLNELKKNKEYNWIEVARRIDGRNPSQCSQRWKRIKGFKLRRTWTKEEDIKLLELVNIHGFNWCLIKTYFENRSEKQVREHYLNQLDPQINNAPWSIEEDKKIVELYQQIGGNWSIITKELNQRSENSVKNRFYSCLRHKYLNVKNLYYIVPEKKQKLNEEESQQNQNLQEQQNITAIQEPIQQTLVQQQPNYVQFYQIPIYIPQPMLMPVYIYPQQFQLNNQQ
;
A
#
# COMPACT_ATOMS: atom_id res chain seq x y z
N MET A 1 -34.51 -18.43 -8.31
CA MET A 1 -33.80 -18.25 -9.60
C MET A 1 -32.67 -17.26 -9.40
N SER A 2 -31.47 -17.64 -9.87
CA SER A 2 -30.16 -17.06 -9.58
C SER A 2 -29.99 -15.60 -10.06
N LEU A 3 -29.50 -14.71 -9.20
CA LEU A 3 -29.03 -13.35 -9.52
C LEU A 3 -27.50 -13.24 -9.37
N TYR A 4 -26.75 -14.19 -9.92
CA TYR A 4 -25.31 -14.00 -10.13
C TYR A 4 -25.06 -13.51 -11.55
N GLN A 5 -25.11 -12.17 -11.72
CA GLN A 5 -24.48 -11.55 -12.88
C GLN A 5 -22.97 -11.69 -12.73
N ASN A 6 -22.37 -12.44 -13.66
CA ASN A 6 -20.94 -12.59 -13.87
C ASN A 6 -20.26 -11.21 -13.86
N SER A 7 -19.49 -10.92 -12.81
CA SER A 7 -18.49 -9.87 -12.85
C SER A 7 -17.46 -10.24 -13.92
N SER A 8 -17.41 -9.44 -14.97
CA SER A 8 -16.47 -9.56 -16.09
C SER A 8 -15.06 -9.81 -15.56
N SER A 9 -14.46 -10.93 -15.94
CA SER A 9 -13.06 -11.24 -15.66
C SER A 9 -12.20 -10.09 -16.17
N SER A 10 -11.59 -9.34 -15.24
CA SER A 10 -10.74 -8.20 -15.56
C SER A 10 -9.52 -8.70 -16.36
N GLN A 11 -9.58 -8.56 -17.68
CA GLN A 11 -8.53 -9.00 -18.59
C GLN A 11 -7.23 -8.27 -18.24
N ARG A 12 -6.13 -9.02 -18.08
CA ARG A 12 -4.83 -8.44 -17.70
C ARG A 12 -4.28 -7.59 -18.85
N LYS A 13 -4.26 -6.25 -18.69
CA LYS A 13 -3.68 -5.32 -19.69
C LYS A 13 -2.19 -5.61 -19.91
N PRO A 14 -1.73 -5.98 -21.13
CA PRO A 14 -0.31 -6.21 -21.43
C PRO A 14 0.49 -4.89 -21.38
N TRP A 15 1.79 -4.96 -21.11
CA TRP A 15 2.68 -3.79 -21.11
C TRP A 15 3.03 -3.40 -22.54
N THR A 16 2.91 -2.10 -22.85
CA THR A 16 3.31 -1.57 -24.16
C THR A 16 4.77 -1.10 -24.15
N PRO A 17 5.46 -1.07 -25.30
CA PRO A 17 6.81 -0.51 -25.40
C PRO A 17 6.87 0.97 -24.97
N SER A 18 5.78 1.72 -25.14
CA SER A 18 5.70 3.12 -24.69
C SER A 18 5.70 3.24 -23.17
N GLU A 19 4.93 2.38 -22.48
CA GLU A 19 4.92 2.30 -21.02
C GLU A 19 6.29 1.87 -20.47
N ASP A 20 6.99 0.96 -21.16
CA ASP A 20 8.34 0.52 -20.76
C ASP A 20 9.40 1.62 -20.90
N ARG A 21 9.32 2.44 -21.97
CA ARG A 21 10.19 3.61 -22.13
C ARG A 21 9.96 4.62 -21.01
N LEU A 22 8.70 4.96 -20.76
CA LEU A 22 8.32 5.89 -19.70
C LEU A 22 8.75 5.37 -18.31
N LEU A 23 8.54 4.08 -18.03
CA LEU A 23 8.97 3.46 -16.77
C LEU A 23 10.50 3.52 -16.57
N ASN A 24 11.28 3.32 -17.63
CA ASN A 24 12.73 3.44 -17.58
C ASN A 24 13.19 4.88 -17.37
N GLU A 25 12.58 5.84 -18.07
CA GLU A 25 12.88 7.27 -17.95
C GLU A 25 12.60 7.77 -16.55
N LEU A 26 11.39 7.51 -16.02
CA LEU A 26 11.01 7.91 -14.67
C LEU A 26 11.93 7.29 -13.62
N LYS A 27 12.43 6.07 -13.82
CA LYS A 27 13.35 5.46 -12.85
C LYS A 27 14.81 5.88 -12.99
N LYS A 28 15.21 6.57 -14.07
CA LYS A 28 16.51 7.27 -14.14
C LYS A 28 16.56 8.41 -13.12
N ASN A 29 15.44 9.10 -12.93
CA ASN A 29 15.30 10.13 -11.90
C ASN A 29 15.11 9.45 -10.54
N LYS A 30 16.17 9.46 -9.70
CA LYS A 30 16.20 8.75 -8.41
C LYS A 30 15.16 9.25 -7.40
N GLU A 31 14.64 10.45 -7.61
CA GLU A 31 13.64 11.11 -6.74
C GLU A 31 12.24 10.48 -6.83
N TYR A 32 11.94 9.74 -7.91
CA TYR A 32 10.61 9.14 -8.06
C TYR A 32 10.48 7.82 -7.28
N ASN A 33 9.59 7.84 -6.30
CA ASN A 33 9.07 6.64 -5.65
C ASN A 33 8.01 5.95 -6.54
N TRP A 34 7.64 4.70 -6.24
CA TRP A 34 6.73 3.93 -7.10
C TRP A 34 5.30 4.49 -7.18
N ILE A 35 4.87 5.27 -6.17
CA ILE A 35 3.58 5.95 -6.18
C ILE A 35 3.58 7.04 -7.25
N GLU A 36 4.65 7.83 -7.28
CA GLU A 36 4.86 8.92 -8.23
C GLU A 36 5.02 8.41 -9.67
N VAL A 37 5.69 7.26 -9.82
CA VAL A 37 5.81 6.55 -11.11
C VAL A 37 4.44 6.06 -11.59
N ALA A 38 3.65 5.42 -10.72
CA ALA A 38 2.34 4.91 -11.08
C ALA A 38 1.35 6.02 -11.45
N ARG A 39 1.44 7.19 -10.80
CA ARG A 39 0.61 8.35 -11.15
C ARG A 39 0.82 8.83 -12.60
N ARG A 40 2.01 8.62 -13.17
CA ARG A 40 2.35 9.00 -14.54
C ARG A 40 2.09 7.90 -15.56
N ILE A 41 1.89 6.64 -15.14
CA ILE A 41 1.62 5.52 -16.03
C ILE A 41 0.16 5.09 -15.85
N ASP A 42 -0.68 5.55 -16.76
CA ASP A 42 -2.13 5.35 -16.66
C ASP A 42 -2.54 3.88 -16.59
N GLY A 43 -3.37 3.57 -15.58
CA GLY A 43 -3.91 2.23 -15.36
C GLY A 43 -2.88 1.24 -14.81
N ARG A 44 -1.75 1.70 -14.25
CA ARG A 44 -0.79 0.87 -13.53
C ARG A 44 -0.74 1.25 -12.06
N ASN A 45 -0.60 0.25 -11.19
CA ASN A 45 -0.36 0.47 -9.78
C ASN A 45 1.15 0.45 -9.45
N PRO A 46 1.58 1.00 -8.30
CA PRO A 46 2.99 1.07 -7.90
C PRO A 46 3.69 -0.30 -7.91
N SER A 47 2.98 -1.35 -7.47
CA SER A 47 3.48 -2.73 -7.46
C SER A 47 3.74 -3.25 -8.88
N GLN A 48 2.84 -3.00 -9.82
CA GLN A 48 3.00 -3.37 -11.23
C GLN A 48 4.20 -2.67 -11.87
N CYS A 49 4.36 -1.36 -11.63
CA CYS A 49 5.52 -0.59 -12.12
C CYS A 49 6.82 -1.15 -11.57
N SER A 50 6.90 -1.41 -10.26
CA SER A 50 8.11 -1.95 -9.64
C SER A 50 8.47 -3.35 -10.15
N GLN A 51 7.47 -4.21 -10.34
CA GLN A 51 7.65 -5.57 -10.86
C GLN A 51 8.09 -5.54 -12.32
N ARG A 52 7.49 -4.68 -13.16
CA ARG A 52 7.88 -4.54 -14.57
C ARG A 52 9.30 -4.02 -14.69
N TRP A 53 9.66 -3.00 -13.92
CA TRP A 53 11.01 -2.44 -13.93
C TRP A 53 12.06 -3.49 -13.55
N LYS A 54 11.76 -4.32 -12.53
CA LYS A 54 12.63 -5.44 -12.15
C LYS A 54 12.87 -6.41 -13.32
N ARG A 55 11.81 -6.74 -14.07
CA ARG A 55 11.91 -7.60 -15.27
C ARG A 55 12.73 -6.97 -16.38
N ILE A 56 12.49 -5.68 -16.69
CA ILE A 56 13.23 -4.95 -17.73
C ILE A 56 14.73 -4.90 -17.42
N LYS A 57 15.11 -4.65 -16.17
CA LYS A 57 16.52 -4.60 -15.75
C LYS A 57 17.17 -5.98 -15.61
N GLY A 58 16.45 -7.05 -15.92
CA GLY A 58 16.97 -8.41 -15.83
C GLY A 58 17.26 -8.85 -14.39
N PHE A 59 16.64 -8.22 -13.37
CA PHE A 59 16.74 -8.75 -12.02
C PHE A 59 16.14 -10.16 -12.02
N LYS A 60 16.93 -11.12 -11.53
CA LYS A 60 16.51 -12.53 -11.44
C LYS A 60 15.17 -12.60 -10.69
N LEU A 61 14.13 -13.03 -11.38
CA LEU A 61 12.83 -13.33 -10.78
C LEU A 61 13.01 -14.45 -9.75
N ARG A 62 12.15 -14.47 -8.72
CA ARG A 62 12.13 -15.54 -7.72
C ARG A 62 12.03 -16.88 -8.46
N ARG A 63 13.04 -17.74 -8.32
CA ARG A 63 13.06 -19.07 -8.96
C ARG A 63 12.08 -19.99 -8.24
N THR A 64 11.21 -20.62 -9.01
CA THR A 64 10.33 -21.69 -8.53
C THR A 64 11.18 -22.90 -8.17
N TRP A 65 10.80 -23.63 -7.12
CA TRP A 65 11.41 -24.92 -6.78
C TRP A 65 10.96 -25.99 -7.78
N THR A 66 11.92 -26.78 -8.24
CA THR A 66 11.68 -27.92 -9.12
C THR A 66 11.49 -29.18 -8.29
N LYS A 67 10.82 -30.18 -8.85
CA LYS A 67 10.60 -31.46 -8.15
C LYS A 67 11.92 -32.16 -7.87
N GLU A 68 12.89 -32.01 -8.78
CA GLU A 68 14.23 -32.54 -8.64
C GLU A 68 14.98 -31.88 -7.48
N GLU A 69 14.84 -30.55 -7.32
CA GLU A 69 15.35 -29.85 -6.14
C GLU A 69 14.65 -30.30 -4.85
N ASP A 70 13.34 -30.57 -4.88
CA ASP A 70 12.56 -31.01 -3.72
C ASP A 70 13.01 -32.41 -3.26
N ILE A 71 13.15 -33.35 -4.19
CA ILE A 71 13.66 -34.71 -3.91
C ILE A 71 15.06 -34.62 -3.32
N LYS A 72 15.95 -33.86 -3.96
CA LYS A 72 17.31 -33.65 -3.48
C LYS A 72 17.33 -33.04 -2.07
N LEU A 73 16.45 -32.09 -1.79
CA LEU A 73 16.37 -31.46 -0.47
C LEU A 73 15.91 -32.46 0.60
N LEU A 74 14.90 -33.28 0.31
CA LEU A 74 14.43 -34.33 1.22
C LEU A 74 15.53 -35.36 1.52
N GLU A 75 16.27 -35.81 0.50
CA GLU A 75 17.40 -36.73 0.66
C GLU A 75 18.49 -36.13 1.55
N LEU A 76 18.89 -34.88 1.28
CA LEU A 76 19.93 -34.20 2.05
C LEU A 76 19.51 -33.96 3.51
N VAL A 77 18.24 -33.67 3.76
CA VAL A 77 17.71 -33.55 5.14
C VAL A 77 17.71 -34.91 5.84
N ASN A 78 17.39 -35.99 5.13
CA ASN A 78 17.46 -37.34 5.69
C ASN A 78 18.90 -37.76 6.04
N ILE A 79 19.90 -37.35 5.25
CA ILE A 79 21.31 -37.72 5.46
C ILE A 79 22.00 -36.80 6.48
N HIS A 80 21.78 -35.49 6.40
CA HIS A 80 22.53 -34.48 7.17
C HIS A 80 21.69 -33.81 8.28
N GLY A 81 20.44 -34.21 8.47
CA GLY A 81 19.51 -33.57 9.40
C GLY A 81 19.16 -32.14 8.99
N PHE A 82 18.97 -31.25 9.97
CA PHE A 82 18.61 -29.84 9.73
C PHE A 82 19.81 -28.90 9.60
N ASN A 83 20.96 -29.39 9.13
CA ASN A 83 22.16 -28.57 8.92
C ASN A 83 22.05 -27.76 7.62
N TRP A 84 21.30 -26.65 7.67
CA TRP A 84 21.00 -25.83 6.49
C TRP A 84 22.23 -25.24 5.81
N CYS A 85 23.25 -24.84 6.59
CA CYS A 85 24.50 -24.30 6.06
C CYS A 85 25.21 -25.34 5.18
N LEU A 86 25.29 -26.59 5.64
CA LEU A 86 25.82 -27.70 4.86
C LEU A 86 24.93 -28.04 3.67
N ILE A 87 23.62 -28.22 3.86
CA ILE A 87 22.69 -28.60 2.79
C ILE A 87 22.70 -27.56 1.65
N LYS A 88 22.83 -26.28 1.99
CA LYS A 88 22.91 -25.20 1.00
C LYS A 88 24.08 -25.37 0.03
N THR A 89 25.21 -25.99 0.43
CA THR A 89 26.37 -26.15 -0.46
C THR A 89 26.05 -27.00 -1.69
N TYR A 90 25.03 -27.85 -1.60
CA TYR A 90 24.53 -28.68 -2.69
C TYR A 90 23.58 -27.94 -3.65
N PHE A 91 23.23 -26.67 -3.35
CA PHE A 91 22.40 -25.83 -4.20
C PHE A 91 23.17 -24.58 -4.65
N GLU A 92 23.61 -24.55 -5.90
CA GLU A 92 24.39 -23.43 -6.45
C GLU A 92 23.61 -22.10 -6.49
N ASN A 93 22.30 -22.20 -6.70
CA ASN A 93 21.44 -21.05 -7.00
C ASN A 93 20.39 -20.76 -5.91
N ARG A 94 20.54 -21.37 -4.73
CA ARG A 94 19.66 -21.15 -3.57
C ARG A 94 20.48 -20.62 -2.40
N SER A 95 19.92 -19.69 -1.65
CA SER A 95 20.46 -19.30 -0.36
C SER A 95 20.01 -20.26 0.74
N GLU A 96 20.75 -20.32 1.84
CA GLU A 96 20.43 -21.16 3.00
C GLU A 96 19.03 -20.88 3.52
N LYS A 97 18.70 -19.58 3.62
CA LYS A 97 17.36 -19.11 4.00
C LYS A 97 16.29 -19.68 3.06
N GLN A 98 16.51 -19.65 1.74
CA GLN A 98 15.53 -20.19 0.79
C GLN A 98 15.34 -21.69 0.97
N VAL A 99 16.44 -22.44 1.15
CA VAL A 99 16.41 -23.89 1.37
C VAL A 99 15.61 -24.24 2.61
N ARG A 100 15.96 -23.63 3.74
CA ARG A 100 15.26 -23.83 5.02
C ARG A 100 13.78 -23.45 4.92
N GLU A 101 13.48 -22.26 4.39
CA GLU A 101 12.10 -21.79 4.26
C GLU A 101 11.27 -22.70 3.37
N HIS A 102 11.85 -23.26 2.30
CA HIS A 102 11.13 -24.17 1.42
C HIS A 102 10.78 -25.47 2.12
N TYR A 103 11.75 -26.08 2.81
CA TYR A 103 11.50 -27.29 3.59
C TYR A 103 10.40 -27.07 4.63
N LEU A 104 10.57 -26.08 5.52
CA LEU A 104 9.65 -25.81 6.64
C LEU A 104 8.25 -25.34 6.22
N ASN A 105 8.07 -24.88 4.98
CA ASN A 105 6.77 -24.42 4.52
C ASN A 105 6.06 -25.41 3.61
N GLN A 106 6.77 -26.33 2.95
CA GLN A 106 6.21 -27.16 1.88
C GLN A 106 6.59 -28.64 1.96
N LEU A 107 7.83 -28.99 2.35
CA LEU A 107 8.35 -30.35 2.24
C LEU A 107 8.38 -31.13 3.54
N ASP A 108 8.35 -30.46 4.69
CA ASP A 108 8.34 -31.14 5.98
C ASP A 108 7.13 -32.10 6.07
N PRO A 109 7.35 -33.41 6.28
CA PRO A 109 6.27 -34.40 6.34
C PRO A 109 5.23 -34.12 7.43
N GLN A 110 5.58 -33.33 8.46
CA GLN A 110 4.64 -32.94 9.50
C GLN A 110 3.62 -31.92 9.02
N ILE A 111 3.87 -31.21 7.90
CA ILE A 111 2.99 -30.16 7.41
C ILE A 111 1.71 -30.78 6.85
N ASN A 112 0.59 -30.32 7.39
CA ASN A 112 -0.72 -30.64 6.86
C ASN A 112 -1.02 -29.81 5.60
N ASN A 113 -1.02 -30.49 4.46
CA ASN A 113 -1.37 -29.93 3.14
C ASN A 113 -2.82 -30.22 2.70
N ALA A 114 -3.67 -30.75 3.60
CA ALA A 114 -5.08 -31.02 3.30
C ALA A 114 -5.86 -29.73 2.98
N PRO A 115 -7.03 -29.81 2.34
CA PRO A 115 -7.91 -28.65 2.16
C PRO A 115 -8.23 -27.97 3.50
N TRP A 116 -8.41 -26.64 3.48
CA TRP A 116 -8.79 -25.87 4.68
C TRP A 116 -10.21 -26.19 5.11
N SER A 117 -10.41 -26.53 6.37
CA SER A 117 -11.74 -26.72 6.94
C SER A 117 -12.39 -25.40 7.35
N ILE A 118 -13.71 -25.42 7.51
CA ILE A 118 -14.47 -24.24 7.96
C ILE A 118 -14.12 -23.92 9.42
N GLU A 119 -13.84 -24.93 10.22
CA GLU A 119 -13.43 -24.83 11.62
C GLU A 119 -12.07 -24.16 11.73
N GLU A 120 -11.10 -24.57 10.90
CA GLU A 120 -9.78 -23.92 10.81
C GLU A 120 -9.94 -22.43 10.42
N ASP A 121 -10.74 -22.14 9.40
CA ASP A 121 -11.00 -20.77 8.95
C ASP A 121 -11.59 -19.90 10.08
N LYS A 122 -12.58 -20.42 10.81
CA LYS A 122 -13.20 -19.73 11.96
C LYS A 122 -12.17 -19.45 13.06
N LYS A 123 -11.38 -20.47 13.41
CA LYS A 123 -10.32 -20.36 14.43
C LYS A 123 -9.27 -19.31 14.06
N ILE A 124 -8.86 -19.27 12.79
CA ILE A 124 -7.91 -18.26 12.30
C ILE A 124 -8.47 -16.85 12.45
N VAL A 125 -9.74 -16.63 12.09
CA VAL A 125 -10.37 -15.31 12.18
C VAL A 125 -10.52 -14.86 13.63
N GLU A 126 -10.99 -15.75 14.50
CA GLU A 126 -11.16 -15.48 15.94
C GLU A 126 -9.82 -15.10 16.59
N LEU A 127 -8.79 -15.93 16.40
CA LEU A 127 -7.47 -15.65 16.96
C LEU A 127 -6.87 -14.37 16.37
N TYR A 128 -7.02 -14.12 15.07
CA TYR A 128 -6.55 -12.88 14.47
C TYR A 128 -7.23 -11.64 15.08
N GLN A 129 -8.51 -11.71 15.43
CA GLN A 129 -9.20 -10.60 16.11
C GLN A 129 -8.66 -10.36 17.53
N GLN A 130 -8.22 -11.42 18.22
CA GLN A 130 -7.69 -11.33 19.58
C GLN A 130 -6.23 -10.89 19.65
N ILE A 131 -5.36 -11.50 18.85
CA ILE A 131 -3.89 -11.34 18.95
C ILE A 131 -3.25 -10.74 17.68
N GLY A 132 -4.05 -10.42 16.66
CA GLY A 132 -3.57 -9.80 15.42
C GLY A 132 -2.74 -10.76 14.55
N GLY A 133 -1.79 -10.20 13.79
CA GLY A 133 -0.97 -10.92 12.81
C GLY A 133 0.12 -11.83 13.38
N ASN A 134 -0.05 -12.36 14.59
CA ASN A 134 0.93 -13.23 15.24
C ASN A 134 0.75 -14.69 14.77
N TRP A 135 1.19 -14.96 13.54
CA TRP A 135 0.96 -16.24 12.85
C TRP A 135 1.57 -17.44 13.55
N SER A 136 2.68 -17.29 14.26
CA SER A 136 3.34 -18.37 14.99
C SER A 136 2.47 -18.90 16.14
N ILE A 137 1.73 -18.02 16.83
CA ILE A 137 0.78 -18.43 17.86
C ILE A 137 -0.45 -19.06 17.22
N ILE A 138 -1.00 -18.45 16.16
CA ILE A 138 -2.18 -18.97 15.46
C ILE A 138 -1.91 -20.39 14.92
N THR A 139 -0.72 -20.63 14.37
CA THR A 139 -0.31 -21.95 13.85
C THR A 139 -0.29 -23.03 14.94
N LYS A 140 0.09 -22.71 16.18
CA LYS A 140 0.14 -23.69 17.29
C LYS A 140 -1.25 -24.22 17.67
N GLU A 141 -2.28 -23.40 17.46
CA GLU A 141 -3.68 -23.77 17.70
C GLU A 141 -4.34 -24.51 16.52
N LEU A 142 -3.58 -24.75 15.44
CA LEU A 142 -4.04 -25.41 14.23
C LEU A 142 -3.32 -26.75 14.01
N ASN A 143 -3.93 -27.62 13.22
CA ASN A 143 -3.44 -28.97 13.00
C ASN A 143 -2.25 -28.99 12.02
N GLN A 144 -1.05 -28.67 12.53
CA GLN A 144 0.23 -28.72 11.82
C GLN A 144 0.24 -27.92 10.50
N ARG A 145 -0.36 -26.73 10.51
CA ARG A 145 -0.35 -25.80 9.37
C ARG A 145 0.88 -24.90 9.45
N SER A 146 1.69 -24.80 8.38
CA SER A 146 2.82 -23.87 8.38
C SER A 146 2.36 -22.40 8.54
N GLU A 147 3.14 -21.59 9.26
CA GLU A 147 2.82 -20.16 9.49
C GLU A 147 2.54 -19.41 8.18
N ASN A 148 3.27 -19.76 7.13
CA ASN A 148 3.09 -19.18 5.81
C ASN A 148 1.76 -19.57 5.17
N SER A 149 1.29 -20.81 5.35
CA SER A 149 0.00 -21.25 4.79
C SER A 149 -1.17 -20.55 5.48
N VAL A 150 -1.13 -20.41 6.81
CA VAL A 150 -2.12 -19.69 7.61
C VAL A 150 -2.20 -18.22 7.20
N LYS A 151 -1.05 -17.54 7.16
CA LYS A 151 -0.96 -16.14 6.71
C LYS A 151 -1.53 -15.96 5.30
N ASN A 152 -1.19 -16.86 4.37
CA ASN A 152 -1.68 -16.80 2.99
C ASN A 152 -3.19 -17.05 2.93
N ARG A 153 -3.72 -18.01 3.68
CA ARG A 153 -5.16 -18.28 3.78
C ARG A 153 -5.93 -17.06 4.26
N PHE A 154 -5.40 -16.40 5.29
CA PHE A 154 -6.00 -15.19 5.84
C PHE A 154 -6.04 -14.06 4.81
N TYR A 155 -4.89 -13.66 4.25
CA TYR A 155 -4.84 -12.51 3.34
C TYR A 155 -5.51 -12.76 1.98
N SER A 156 -5.54 -14.02 1.52
CA SER A 156 -6.13 -14.36 0.22
C SER A 156 -7.64 -14.57 0.27
N CYS A 157 -8.18 -15.03 1.41
CA CYS A 157 -9.60 -15.41 1.51
C CYS A 157 -10.28 -14.77 2.73
N LEU A 158 -9.77 -15.03 3.94
CA LEU A 158 -10.53 -14.76 5.17
C LEU A 158 -10.68 -13.26 5.47
N ARG A 159 -9.63 -12.47 5.21
CA ARG A 159 -9.64 -11.02 5.45
C ARG A 159 -10.76 -10.32 4.71
N HIS A 160 -11.00 -10.70 3.45
CA HIS A 160 -12.09 -10.14 2.68
C HIS A 160 -13.43 -10.73 3.11
N LYS A 161 -13.50 -12.07 3.23
CA LYS A 161 -14.73 -12.80 3.52
C LYS A 161 -15.36 -12.46 4.88
N TYR A 162 -14.56 -12.28 5.92
CA TYR A 162 -15.05 -12.14 7.29
C TYR A 162 -14.86 -10.75 7.91
N LEU A 163 -13.91 -9.95 7.41
CA LEU A 163 -13.65 -8.61 7.98
C LEU A 163 -14.05 -7.47 7.03
N ASN A 164 -14.40 -7.77 5.77
CA ASN A 164 -14.73 -6.79 4.73
C ASN A 164 -13.71 -5.63 4.57
N VAL A 165 -12.47 -5.81 5.04
CA VAL A 165 -11.45 -4.77 4.96
C VAL A 165 -10.82 -4.83 3.57
N LYS A 166 -10.88 -3.73 2.81
CA LYS A 166 -10.13 -3.61 1.54
C LYS A 166 -8.63 -3.65 1.79
N ASN A 167 -7.86 -4.27 0.91
CA ASN A 167 -6.40 -4.30 1.05
C ASN A 167 -5.85 -2.90 0.79
N LEU A 168 -5.38 -2.22 1.85
CA LEU A 168 -4.86 -0.84 1.79
C LEU A 168 -3.65 -0.70 0.85
N TYR A 169 -2.96 -1.79 0.53
CA TYR A 169 -1.82 -1.80 -0.41
C TYR A 169 -2.23 -1.97 -1.88
N TYR A 170 -3.53 -2.12 -2.16
CA TYR A 170 -4.10 -2.26 -3.49
C TYR A 170 -4.92 -1.02 -3.87
N ILE A 171 -4.31 0.17 -3.77
CA ILE A 171 -4.89 1.41 -4.29
C ILE A 171 -4.55 1.47 -5.78
N VAL A 172 -5.55 1.26 -6.64
CA VAL A 172 -5.48 1.70 -8.03
C VAL A 172 -5.95 3.16 -8.01
N PRO A 173 -5.12 4.14 -8.38
CA PRO A 173 -5.58 5.53 -8.49
C PRO A 173 -6.76 5.58 -9.46
N GLU A 174 -7.91 6.06 -9.00
CA GLU A 174 -9.05 6.29 -9.89
C GLU A 174 -8.72 7.40 -10.88
N LYS A 175 -9.14 7.24 -12.14
CA LYS A 175 -9.08 8.31 -13.13
C LYS A 175 -9.88 9.49 -12.58
N LYS A 176 -9.24 10.65 -12.43
CA LYS A 176 -9.94 11.93 -12.25
C LYS A 176 -10.76 12.22 -13.51
N GLN A 177 -11.98 11.70 -13.60
CA GLN A 177 -12.96 12.10 -14.62
C GLN A 177 -14.10 12.95 -14.03
N LYS A 178 -14.08 13.29 -12.75
CA LYS A 178 -15.15 14.10 -12.11
C LYS A 178 -14.73 15.45 -11.53
N LEU A 179 -13.49 15.91 -11.71
CA LEU A 179 -13.06 17.24 -11.23
C LEU A 179 -13.26 18.36 -12.26
N ASN A 180 -13.46 18.04 -13.54
CA ASN A 180 -13.55 19.07 -14.59
C ASN A 180 -14.97 19.61 -14.79
N GLU A 181 -16.01 18.96 -14.27
CA GLU A 181 -17.40 19.44 -14.41
C GLU A 181 -17.72 20.55 -13.39
N GLU A 182 -17.20 20.47 -12.16
CA GLU A 182 -17.42 21.48 -11.12
C GLU A 182 -16.63 22.78 -11.39
N GLU A 183 -15.38 22.68 -11.87
CA GLU A 183 -14.58 23.85 -12.25
C GLU A 183 -15.17 24.59 -13.48
N SER A 184 -15.83 23.87 -14.39
CA SER A 184 -16.47 24.48 -15.56
C SER A 184 -17.72 25.27 -15.17
N GLN A 185 -18.52 24.76 -14.22
CA GLN A 185 -19.72 25.42 -13.72
C GLN A 185 -19.38 26.62 -12.81
N GLN A 186 -18.32 26.54 -12.00
CA GLN A 186 -17.87 27.67 -11.17
C GLN A 186 -17.31 28.82 -12.02
N ASN A 187 -16.56 28.51 -13.10
CA ASN A 187 -16.03 29.56 -13.98
C ASN A 187 -17.13 30.26 -14.81
N GLN A 188 -18.19 29.55 -15.21
CA GLN A 188 -19.35 30.16 -15.86
C GLN A 188 -20.13 31.08 -14.90
N ASN A 189 -20.36 30.64 -13.65
CA ASN A 189 -21.03 31.47 -12.64
C ASN A 189 -20.22 32.72 -12.25
N LEU A 190 -18.88 32.64 -12.19
CA LEU A 190 -18.02 33.80 -11.91
C LEU A 190 -18.06 34.84 -13.03
N GLN A 191 -18.11 34.42 -14.29
CA GLN A 191 -18.20 35.33 -15.44
C GLN A 191 -19.56 36.03 -15.52
N GLU A 192 -20.65 35.34 -15.17
CA GLU A 192 -21.97 35.96 -15.09
C GLU A 192 -22.07 36.99 -13.96
N GLN A 193 -21.48 36.72 -12.79
CA GLN A 193 -21.44 37.68 -11.69
C GLN A 193 -20.60 38.93 -12.01
N GLN A 194 -19.49 38.77 -12.72
CA GLN A 194 -18.64 39.90 -13.15
C GLN A 194 -19.35 40.79 -14.19
N ASN A 195 -20.14 40.21 -15.09
CA ASN A 195 -20.95 40.97 -16.04
C ASN A 195 -22.12 41.73 -15.39
N ILE A 196 -22.72 41.19 -14.33
CA ILE A 196 -23.79 41.90 -13.58
C ILE A 196 -23.20 43.07 -12.77
N THR A 197 -22.03 42.88 -12.17
CA THR A 197 -21.36 43.90 -11.33
C THR A 197 -20.79 45.05 -12.17
N ALA A 198 -20.42 44.81 -13.43
CA ALA A 198 -19.90 45.84 -14.34
C ALA A 198 -20.97 46.82 -14.87
N ILE A 199 -22.27 46.52 -14.69
CA ILE A 199 -23.37 47.36 -15.19
C ILE A 199 -23.83 48.39 -14.12
N GLN A 200 -23.36 48.29 -12.87
CA GLN A 200 -23.77 49.17 -11.77
C GLN A 200 -22.56 49.82 -11.09
N GLU A 201 -22.10 50.96 -11.65
CA GLU A 201 -21.86 52.26 -10.97
C GLU A 201 -20.86 53.18 -11.74
N PRO A 202 -20.91 54.53 -11.62
CA PRO A 202 -21.86 55.37 -10.88
C PRO A 202 -22.43 56.56 -11.69
N ILE A 203 -23.74 56.82 -11.58
CA ILE A 203 -24.29 58.17 -11.66
C ILE A 203 -24.39 58.66 -10.22
N GLN A 204 -23.44 59.49 -9.78
CA GLN A 204 -23.64 60.50 -8.73
C GLN A 204 -22.34 61.30 -8.55
N GLN A 205 -22.20 62.35 -9.35
CA GLN A 205 -21.50 63.55 -8.90
C GLN A 205 -22.54 64.51 -8.31
N THR A 206 -22.06 65.30 -7.35
CA THR A 206 -22.62 66.54 -6.76
C THR A 206 -23.55 66.46 -5.53
N LEU A 207 -23.14 67.26 -4.53
CA LEU A 207 -23.83 67.83 -3.35
C LEU A 207 -23.51 67.14 -2.01
N VAL A 208 -22.51 67.63 -1.26
CA VAL A 208 -22.52 68.79 -0.33
C VAL A 208 -22.90 68.39 1.10
N GLN A 209 -21.90 68.52 1.98
CA GLN A 209 -21.91 68.91 3.39
C GLN A 209 -22.89 68.22 4.37
N GLN A 210 -22.34 67.67 5.47
CA GLN A 210 -22.39 68.23 6.84
C GLN A 210 -22.17 67.09 7.86
N GLN A 211 -21.28 67.31 8.84
CA GLN A 211 -21.26 66.54 10.10
C GLN A 211 -22.30 67.15 11.07
N PRO A 212 -22.81 66.38 12.06
CA PRO A 212 -22.23 66.49 13.42
C PRO A 212 -22.26 65.21 14.30
N ASN A 213 -21.12 64.97 14.98
CA ASN A 213 -20.90 64.86 16.45
C ASN A 213 -21.70 63.94 17.41
N TYR A 214 -20.93 63.24 18.28
CA TYR A 214 -21.20 62.56 19.58
C TYR A 214 -21.99 61.23 19.57
N VAL A 215 -21.69 60.17 20.36
CA VAL A 215 -21.14 60.03 21.73
C VAL A 215 -20.35 58.71 21.89
N GLN A 216 -19.32 58.72 22.74
CA GLN A 216 -18.53 57.57 23.19
C GLN A 216 -19.27 56.80 24.31
N PHE A 217 -19.40 55.48 24.17
CA PHE A 217 -19.73 54.56 25.27
C PHE A 217 -18.69 53.43 25.33
N TYR A 218 -18.01 53.33 26.46
CA TYR A 218 -17.07 52.27 26.80
C TYR A 218 -17.80 51.01 27.25
N GLN A 219 -17.46 49.83 26.71
CA GLN A 219 -17.61 48.54 27.39
C GLN A 219 -16.47 47.55 27.07
N ILE A 220 -15.63 47.33 28.09
CA ILE A 220 -14.91 46.14 28.59
C ILE A 220 -14.52 45.00 27.59
N PRO A 221 -13.23 44.66 27.44
CA PRO A 221 -12.80 43.47 26.68
C PRO A 221 -12.91 42.17 27.49
N ILE A 222 -13.59 41.17 26.92
CA ILE A 222 -13.62 39.79 27.41
C ILE A 222 -12.32 39.08 27.00
N TYR A 223 -11.55 38.60 27.98
CA TYR A 223 -10.32 37.82 27.77
C TYR A 223 -10.65 36.35 27.48
N ILE A 224 -10.27 35.87 26.29
CA ILE A 224 -10.35 34.46 25.90
C ILE A 224 -8.92 33.88 25.92
N PRO A 225 -8.60 32.90 26.78
CA PRO A 225 -7.25 32.33 26.84
C PRO A 225 -6.94 31.46 25.61
N GLN A 226 -5.75 31.64 25.05
CA GLN A 226 -5.23 30.90 23.89
C GLN A 226 -4.85 29.44 24.27
N PRO A 227 -5.11 28.45 23.38
CA PRO A 227 -4.72 27.06 23.61
C PRO A 227 -3.19 26.86 23.49
N MET A 228 -2.62 26.09 24.42
CA MET A 228 -1.18 25.80 24.51
C MET A 228 -0.66 25.01 23.31
N LEU A 229 0.44 25.49 22.72
CA LEU A 229 1.21 24.79 21.68
C LEU A 229 2.11 23.73 22.33
N MET A 230 1.97 22.47 21.88
CA MET A 230 2.85 21.37 22.29
C MET A 230 4.19 21.42 21.52
N PRO A 231 5.34 21.20 22.17
CA PRO A 231 6.65 21.29 21.53
C PRO A 231 6.96 20.11 20.60
N VAL A 232 7.65 20.43 19.50
CA VAL A 232 8.13 19.54 18.45
C VAL A 232 9.28 18.66 18.98
N TYR A 233 9.14 17.34 18.89
CA TYR A 233 10.23 16.40 19.17
C TYR A 233 11.16 16.25 17.97
N ILE A 234 12.44 16.58 18.15
CA ILE A 234 13.52 16.38 17.18
C ILE A 234 14.26 15.09 17.54
N TYR A 235 14.36 14.15 16.59
CA TYR A 235 15.17 12.93 16.75
C TYR A 235 16.66 13.22 16.48
N PRO A 236 17.58 12.73 17.33
CA PRO A 236 19.02 12.95 17.13
C PRO A 236 19.63 12.03 16.06
N GLN A 237 20.44 12.62 15.19
CA GLN A 237 21.31 11.94 14.22
C GLN A 237 22.52 11.32 14.94
N GLN A 238 22.82 10.04 14.66
CA GLN A 238 24.06 9.39 15.05
C GLN A 238 25.19 9.83 14.11
N PHE A 239 26.30 10.34 14.68
CA PHE A 239 27.57 10.54 13.97
C PHE A 239 28.58 9.47 14.38
N GLN A 240 29.37 9.04 13.39
CA GLN A 240 30.46 8.06 13.49
C GLN A 240 31.79 8.69 13.93
N LEU A 241 32.65 7.82 14.49
CA LEU A 241 34.14 7.76 14.44
C LEU A 241 35.02 8.78 15.20
N ASN A 242 35.91 8.24 16.06
CA ASN A 242 37.37 8.44 16.11
C ASN A 242 37.94 7.52 17.22
N ASN A 243 38.85 6.57 16.98
CA ASN A 243 40.32 6.65 16.75
C ASN A 243 41.14 7.36 17.85
N GLN A 244 42.15 6.62 18.33
CA GLN A 244 43.34 6.97 19.14
C GLN A 244 43.17 7.15 20.66
N GLN A 245 43.68 6.20 21.45
CA GLN A 245 45.10 6.07 21.87
C GLN A 245 45.41 4.62 22.20
#